data_AF-D7D992-F1
#
_entry.id   AF-D7D992-F1
#
_cell.length_a   1.000
_cell.length_b   1.000
_cell.length_c   1.000
_cell.angle_alpha   90.00
_cell.angle_beta   90.00
_cell.angle_gamma   90.00
#
_symmetry.space_group_name_H-M   'P 1'
#
loop_
_entity.id
_entity.type
_entity.pdbx_description
1 polymer ?
#
loop_
_entity_poly.entity_id
_entity_poly.type
_entity_poly.pdbx_seq_one_letter_code
_entity_poly.pdbx_strand_id
1 'polypeptide(L)'
;MIMVILFLIRWRIIGYYLSSMFYLLGFSHVVPIIFSLLVGERFLFILFLVLDLIVLLLLAFILRRVGVLGEINIVEAYTVAVLAFVVPSFTCALPIMGFSLHRL
;
A
#
# COMPACT_ATOMS: atom_id res chain seq x y z
N MET A 1 0.28 24.35 17.49
CA MET A 1 0.62 24.36 16.06
C MET A 1 0.22 23.08 15.33
N ILE A 2 0.59 21.89 15.84
CA ILE A 2 0.27 20.59 15.20
C ILE A 2 -1.25 20.36 15.04
N MET A 3 -2.07 20.71 16.04
CA MET A 3 -3.54 20.59 15.94
C MET A 3 -4.17 21.45 14.84
N VAL A 4 -3.58 22.61 14.51
CA VAL A 4 -4.11 23.51 13.48
C VAL A 4 -3.83 22.94 12.08
N ILE A 5 -2.68 22.31 11.90
CA ILE A 5 -2.30 21.64 10.65
C ILE A 5 -3.22 20.44 10.37
N LEU A 6 -3.54 19.66 11.40
CA LEU A 6 -4.48 18.53 11.30
C LEU A 6 -5.89 18.93 10.83
N PHE A 7 -6.34 20.12 11.18
CA PHE A 7 -7.68 20.62 10.83
C PHE A 7 -7.77 21.14 9.38
N LEU A 8 -6.66 21.62 8.82
CA LEU A 8 -6.56 22.09 7.44
C LEU A 8 -6.43 20.96 6.41
N ILE A 9 -6.01 19.77 6.85
CA ILE A 9 -5.79 18.63 5.97
C ILE A 9 -7.12 17.95 5.63
N ARG A 10 -7.48 17.93 4.34
CA ARG A 10 -8.66 17.20 3.87
C ARG A 10 -8.32 15.73 3.67
N TRP A 11 -8.39 14.97 4.76
CA TRP A 11 -8.09 13.53 4.79
C TRP A 11 -8.86 12.70 3.75
N ARG A 12 -10.07 13.13 3.37
CA ARG A 12 -10.87 12.46 2.33
C ARG A 12 -10.23 12.57 0.95
N ILE A 13 -9.59 13.70 0.64
CA ILE A 13 -8.89 13.87 -0.65
C ILE A 13 -7.61 13.03 -0.63
N ILE A 14 -6.80 13.13 0.44
CA ILE A 14 -5.60 12.31 0.62
C ILE A 14 -5.92 10.82 0.47
N GLY A 15 -6.99 10.33 1.12
CA GLY A 15 -7.42 8.94 1.03
C GLY A 15 -7.74 8.48 -0.39
N TYR A 16 -8.29 9.36 -1.25
CA TYR A 16 -8.56 9.03 -2.65
C TYR A 16 -7.28 8.78 -3.46
N TYR A 17 -6.26 9.63 -3.28
CA TYR A 17 -4.99 9.48 -3.98
C TYR A 17 -4.17 8.31 -3.40
N LEU A 18 -4.20 8.13 -2.07
CA LEU A 18 -3.57 6.99 -1.41
C LEU A 18 -4.21 5.66 -1.85
N SER A 19 -5.53 5.63 -2.01
CA SER A 19 -6.25 4.49 -2.59
C SER A 19 -5.74 4.13 -3.99
N SER A 20 -5.55 5.14 -4.85
CA SER A 20 -5.04 4.92 -6.20
C SER A 20 -3.61 4.37 -6.19
N MET A 21 -2.77 4.84 -5.26
CA MET A 21 -1.43 4.29 -5.04
C MET A 21 -1.47 2.83 -4.56
N PHE A 22 -2.34 2.49 -3.60
CA PHE A 22 -2.47 1.10 -3.13
C PHE A 22 -3.00 0.15 -4.19
N TYR A 23 -3.88 0.60 -5.09
CA TYR A 23 -4.25 -0.20 -6.26
C TYR A 23 -3.03 -0.50 -7.14
N LEU A 24 -2.25 0.51 -7.49
CA LEU A 24 -1.05 0.33 -8.33
C LEU A 24 -0.04 -0.62 -7.66
N LEU A 25 0.18 -0.47 -6.37
CA LEU A 25 1.07 -1.32 -5.60
C LEU A 25 0.56 -2.75 -5.49
N GLY A 26 -0.73 -2.94 -5.19
CA GLY A 26 -1.35 -4.25 -5.21
C GLY A 26 -1.13 -4.93 -6.56
N PHE A 27 -1.49 -4.29 -7.67
CA PHE A 27 -1.28 -4.86 -9.01
C PHE A 27 0.20 -5.16 -9.33
N SER A 28 1.15 -4.41 -8.77
CA SER A 28 2.57 -4.70 -8.95
C SER A 28 2.98 -6.07 -8.40
N HIS A 29 2.25 -6.63 -7.42
CA HIS A 29 2.54 -7.94 -6.84
C HIS A 29 2.11 -9.11 -7.71
N VAL A 30 1.33 -8.88 -8.77
CA VAL A 30 0.97 -9.93 -9.74
C VAL A 30 2.20 -10.48 -10.44
N VAL A 31 3.15 -9.62 -10.81
CA VAL A 31 4.39 -10.02 -11.50
C VAL A 31 5.26 -10.96 -10.64
N PRO A 32 5.65 -10.60 -9.40
CA PRO A 32 6.43 -11.51 -8.55
C PRO A 32 5.68 -12.79 -8.21
N ILE A 33 4.34 -12.78 -8.06
CA ILE A 33 3.57 -14.01 -7.85
C ILE A 33 3.71 -14.96 -9.06
N ILE A 34 3.51 -14.46 -10.28
CA ILE A 34 3.67 -15.25 -11.50
C ILE A 34 5.09 -15.78 -11.61
N PHE A 35 6.09 -14.93 -11.38
CA PHE A 35 7.49 -15.31 -11.43
C PHE A 35 7.84 -16.41 -10.40
N SER A 36 7.39 -16.26 -9.15
CA SER A 36 7.59 -17.26 -8.10
C SER A 36 6.92 -18.59 -8.43
N LEU A 37 5.75 -18.59 -9.08
CA LEU A 37 5.10 -19.81 -9.57
C LEU A 37 5.92 -20.48 -10.68
N LEU A 38 6.49 -19.72 -11.62
CA LEU A 38 7.31 -20.24 -12.71
C LEU A 38 8.63 -20.84 -12.24
N VAL A 39 9.28 -20.21 -11.26
CA VAL A 39 10.55 -20.68 -10.68
C VAL A 39 10.35 -21.88 -9.74
N GLY A 40 9.11 -22.12 -9.28
CA GLY A 40 8.82 -23.18 -8.31
C GLY A 40 9.25 -22.83 -6.90
N GLU A 41 9.10 -21.55 -6.52
CA GLU A 41 9.38 -21.08 -5.15
C GLU A 41 8.47 -21.75 -4.11
N ARG A 42 8.87 -21.68 -2.84
CA ARG A 42 8.12 -22.31 -1.74
C ARG A 42 6.68 -21.77 -1.68
N PHE A 43 5.72 -22.68 -1.50
CA PHE A 43 4.30 -22.34 -1.36
C PHE A 43 4.03 -21.22 -0.34
N LEU A 44 4.70 -21.25 0.81
CA LEU A 44 4.56 -20.23 1.85
C LEU A 44 4.97 -18.84 1.38
N PHE A 45 6.03 -18.72 0.57
CA PHE A 45 6.47 -17.44 0.02
C PHE A 45 5.42 -16.87 -0.95
N ILE A 46 4.88 -17.72 -1.81
CA ILE A 46 3.81 -17.35 -2.75
C ILE A 46 2.55 -16.93 -1.97
N LEU A 47 2.20 -17.66 -0.91
CA LEU A 47 1.06 -17.34 -0.05
C LEU A 47 1.21 -15.95 0.60
N PHE A 48 2.40 -15.59 1.09
CA PHE A 48 2.64 -14.27 1.64
C PHE A 48 2.47 -13.15 0.60
N LEU A 49 2.96 -13.34 -0.63
CA LEU A 49 2.77 -12.37 -1.71
C LEU A 49 1.29 -12.20 -2.08
N VAL A 50 0.52 -13.31 -2.12
CA VAL A 50 -0.92 -13.27 -2.40
C VAL A 50 -1.68 -12.57 -1.27
N LEU A 51 -1.33 -12.84 -0.01
CA LEU A 51 -1.94 -12.16 1.13
C LEU A 51 -1.67 -10.65 1.09
N ASP A 52 -0.43 -10.25 0.78
CA ASP A 52 -0.07 -8.83 0.69
C ASP A 52 -0.84 -8.12 -0.44
N LEU A 53 -0.96 -8.77 -1.60
CA LEU A 53 -1.81 -8.31 -2.70
C LEU A 53 -3.26 -8.08 -2.24
N ILE A 54 -3.86 -9.04 -1.54
CA ILE A 54 -5.25 -8.95 -1.07
C ILE A 54 -5.41 -7.80 -0.06
N VAL A 55 -4.48 -7.67 0.89
CA VAL A 55 -4.49 -6.60 1.89
C VAL A 55 -4.42 -5.23 1.24
N LEU A 56 -3.50 -5.04 0.29
CA LEU A 56 -3.35 -3.78 -0.45
C LEU A 56 -4.63 -3.42 -1.23
N LEU A 57 -5.22 -4.38 -1.94
CA LEU A 57 -6.47 -4.15 -2.69
C LEU A 57 -7.65 -3.84 -1.77
N LEU A 58 -7.74 -4.50 -0.61
CA LEU A 58 -8.80 -4.26 0.37
C LEU A 58 -8.67 -2.86 1.00
N LEU A 59 -7.45 -2.46 1.39
CA LEU A 59 -7.17 -1.11 1.88
C LEU A 59 -7.48 -0.05 0.80
N ALA A 60 -7.05 -0.30 -0.44
CA ALA A 60 -7.33 0.57 -1.57
C ALA A 60 -8.84 0.76 -1.77
N PHE A 61 -9.62 -0.32 -1.70
CA PHE A 61 -11.07 -0.30 -1.86
C PHE A 61 -11.76 0.49 -0.73
N ILE A 62 -11.38 0.25 0.52
CA ILE A 62 -11.96 0.96 1.67
C ILE A 62 -11.68 2.47 1.55
N LEU A 63 -10.43 2.85 1.26
CA LEU A 63 -10.06 4.26 1.07
C LEU A 63 -10.76 4.89 -0.13
N ARG A 64 -10.99 4.14 -1.21
CA ARG A 64 -11.73 4.64 -2.38
C ARG A 64 -13.16 5.00 -2.04
N ARG A 65 -13.81 4.23 -1.14
CA ARG A 65 -15.20 4.46 -0.72
C ARG A 65 -15.36 5.71 0.14
N VAL A 66 -14.36 6.00 0.97
CA VAL A 66 -14.39 7.16 1.89
C VAL A 66 -13.84 8.42 1.22
N GLY A 67 -12.94 8.24 0.25
CA GLY A 67 -12.22 9.31 -0.43
C GLY A 67 -13.04 10.06 -1.47
N VAL A 68 -12.67 11.31 -1.70
CA VAL A 68 -13.32 12.21 -2.66
C VAL A 68 -12.26 12.79 -3.58
N LEU A 69 -12.48 12.74 -4.89
CA LEU A 69 -11.61 13.40 -5.85
C LEU A 69 -11.71 14.92 -5.66
N GLY A 70 -10.56 15.59 -5.59
CA GLY A 70 -10.50 17.04 -5.46
C GLY A 70 -9.08 17.55 -5.64
N GLU A 71 -8.96 18.86 -5.87
CA GLU A 71 -7.65 19.51 -5.99
C GLU A 71 -6.90 19.43 -4.67
N ILE A 72 -5.61 19.13 -4.77
CA ILE A 72 -4.71 18.93 -3.63
C ILE A 72 -3.88 20.20 -3.42
N ASN A 73 -3.79 20.64 -2.17
CA ASN A 73 -2.86 21.71 -1.76
C ASN A 73 -1.44 21.15 -1.55
N ILE A 74 -0.42 22.02 -1.58
CA ILE A 74 1.01 21.60 -1.45
C ILE A 74 1.25 20.72 -0.20
N VAL A 75 0.64 21.05 0.94
CA VAL A 75 0.77 20.28 2.19
C VAL A 75 0.16 18.88 2.06
N GLU A 76 -1.00 18.78 1.40
CA GLU A 76 -1.69 17.51 1.15
C GLU A 76 -0.90 16.66 0.15
N ALA A 77 -0.31 17.27 -0.88
CA ALA A 77 0.55 16.60 -1.86
C ALA A 77 1.79 16.01 -1.19
N TYR A 78 2.46 16.80 -0.34
CA TYR A 78 3.61 16.33 0.43
C TYR A 78 3.22 15.15 1.35
N THR A 79 2.07 15.26 2.02
CA THR A 79 1.55 14.18 2.87
C THR A 79 1.28 12.91 2.07
N VAL A 80 0.64 13.02 0.91
CA VAL A 80 0.41 11.87 0.00
C VAL A 80 1.75 11.28 -0.44
N ALA A 81 2.73 12.09 -0.83
CA ALA A 81 4.04 11.62 -1.28
C ALA A 81 4.80 10.86 -0.18
N VAL A 82 4.82 11.40 1.05
CA VAL A 82 5.46 10.72 2.19
C VAL A 82 4.76 9.39 2.48
N LEU A 83 3.42 9.38 2.58
CA LEU A 83 2.68 8.15 2.82
C LEU A 83 2.84 7.13 1.69
N ALA A 84 2.89 7.60 0.44
CA ALA A 84 3.13 6.78 -0.74
C ALA A 84 4.55 6.22 -0.81
N PHE A 85 5.50 6.72 -0.02
CA PHE A 85 6.83 6.12 0.10
C PHE A 85 6.93 5.20 1.33
N VAL A 86 6.36 5.64 2.44
CA VAL A 86 6.42 4.92 3.72
C VAL A 86 5.63 3.62 3.66
N VAL A 87 4.36 3.68 3.24
CA VAL A 87 3.48 2.50 3.28
C VAL A 87 3.99 1.35 2.39
N PRO A 88 4.38 1.56 1.13
CA PRO A 88 4.90 0.47 0.31
C PRO A 88 6.19 -0.11 0.83
N SER A 89 7.06 0.71 1.43
CA SER A 89 8.32 0.25 2.01
C SER A 89 8.07 -0.77 3.13
N PHE A 90 7.02 -0.56 3.92
CA PHE A 90 6.61 -1.52 4.95
C PHE A 90 5.92 -2.75 4.35
N THR A 91 4.98 -2.58 3.41
CA THR A 91 4.23 -3.72 2.84
C THR A 91 5.16 -4.67 2.07
N CYS A 92 6.04 -4.14 1.23
CA CYS A 92 7.04 -4.94 0.51
C CYS A 92 8.02 -5.69 1.44
N ALA A 93 8.23 -5.20 2.67
CA ALA A 93 9.07 -5.87 3.65
C ALA A 93 8.36 -7.06 4.35
N LEU A 94 7.03 -7.08 4.40
CA LEU A 94 6.26 -8.11 5.13
C LEU A 94 6.50 -9.54 4.59
N PRO A 95 6.44 -9.81 3.28
CA PRO A 95 6.71 -11.15 2.75
C PRO A 95 8.14 -11.62 3.07
N ILE A 96 9.11 -10.69 3.05
CA ILE A 96 10.53 -10.97 3.30
C ILE A 96 10.75 -11.29 4.77
N MET A 97 10.21 -10.47 5.68
CA MET A 97 10.31 -10.67 7.13
C MET A 97 9.63 -11.97 7.55
N GLY A 98 8.40 -12.21 7.08
CA GLY A 98 7.63 -13.42 7.39
C GLY A 98 8.33 -14.70 6.91
N PHE A 99 8.96 -14.66 5.74
CA PHE A 99 9.75 -15.79 5.25
C PHE A 99 11.06 -16.00 6.02
N SER A 100 11.72 -14.93 6.46
CA SER A 100 12.97 -15.04 7.25
C SER A 100 12.75 -15.66 8.64
N LEU A 101 11.62 -15.35 9.28
CA LEU A 101 11.26 -15.89 10.60
C LEU A 101 10.98 -17.39 10.58
N HIS A 102 10.49 -17.95 9.47
CA HIS A 102 10.24 -19.39 9.35
C HIS A 102 11.55 -20.20 9.07
N ARG A 103 12.65 -19.54 8.70
CA ARG A 103 13.95 -20.23 8.48
C ARG A 103 14.79 -20.38 9.76
N LEU A 104 14.41 -19.75 10.86
CA LEU A 104 15.01 -19.90 12.20
C LEU A 104 14.28 -20.99 12.99
#